data_AF-A0A9D1T113-F1
#
_entry.id   AF-A0A9D1T113-F1
#
_cell.length_a   1.000
_cell.length_b   1.000
_cell.length_c   1.000
_cell.angle_alpha   90.00
_cell.angle_beta   90.00
_cell.angle_gamma   90.00
#
_symmetry.space_group_name_H-M   'P 1'
#
loop_
_entity.id
_entity.type
_entity.pdbx_description
1 polymer ?
#
loop_
_entity_poly.entity_id
_entity_poly.type
_entity_poly.pdbx_seq_one_letter_code
_entity_poly.pdbx_strand_id
1 'polypeptide(L)' 'GIVEIGGRQFEAAAESGAVQRGDAVRVVGSRDFELVVRKAE' A
#
# COMPACT_ATOMS: atom_id res chain seq x y z
N GLY A 1 -0.13 4.26 -6.31
CA GLY A 1 1.06 3.42 -6.60
C GLY A 1 0.66 1.97 -6.68
N ILE A 2 1.59 1.05 -6.94
CA ILE A 2 1.32 -0.40 -6.97
C ILE A 2 2.01 -1.06 -5.75
N VAL A 3 1.28 -1.92 -5.05
CA VAL A 3 1.81 -2.80 -3.99
C VAL A 3 1.65 -4.25 -4.40
N GLU A 4 2.56 -5.10 -3.95
CA GLU A 4 2.48 -6.55 -4.15
C GLU A 4 2.10 -7.25 -2.85
N ILE A 5 1.03 -8.05 -2.90
CA ILE A 5 0.52 -8.82 -1.76
C ILE A 5 0.33 -10.26 -2.22
N GLY A 6 1.10 -11.19 -1.66
CA GLY A 6 1.03 -12.61 -2.02
C GLY A 6 1.29 -12.88 -3.51
N GLY A 7 2.19 -12.12 -4.14
CA GLY A 7 2.52 -12.23 -5.57
C GLY A 7 1.49 -11.61 -6.52
N ARG A 8 0.48 -10.89 -6.00
CA ARG A 8 -0.50 -10.16 -6.81
C ARG A 8 -0.31 -8.66 -6.64
N GLN A 9 -0.47 -7.91 -7.73
CA GLN A 9 -0.34 -6.46 -7.74
C GLN A 9 -1.69 -5.78 -7.53
N PHE A 10 -1.69 -4.73 -6.70
CA PHE A 10 -2.87 -3.94 -6.37
C PHE A 10 -2.54 -2.45 -6.46
N GLU A 11 -3.49 -1.65 -6.93
CA GLU A 11 -3.41 -0.21 -6.78
C GLU A 11 -3.54 0.17 -5.31
N ALA A 12 -2.71 1.10 -4.85
CA ALA A 12 -2.72 1.56 -3.47
C ALA A 12 -2.28 3.02 -3.32
N ALA A 13 -2.91 3.71 -2.37
CA ALA A 13 -2.47 5.01 -1.87
C ALA A 13 -1.89 4.89 -0.47
N ALA A 14 -0.88 5.72 -0.20
CA ALA A 14 -0.35 5.87 1.14
C ALA A 14 -1.27 6.75 1.98
N GLU A 15 -1.67 6.29 3.18
CA GLU A 15 -2.48 7.06 4.14
C GLU A 15 -1.73 8.30 4.62
N SER A 16 -0.42 8.14 4.93
CA SER A 16 0.43 9.24 5.38
C SER A 16 1.92 8.89 5.23
N GLY A 17 2.71 9.89 4.87
CA GLY A 17 4.16 9.77 4.72
C GLY A 17 4.64 9.22 3.37
N ALA A 18 5.96 9.27 3.17
CA ALA A 18 6.60 8.72 1.98
C ALA A 18 6.76 7.21 2.12
N VAL A 19 6.08 6.46 1.24
CA VAL A 19 6.33 5.03 1.02
C VAL A 19 7.23 4.91 -0.19
N GLN A 20 8.40 4.26 -0.02
CA GLN A 20 9.34 4.04 -1.11
C GLN A 20 9.21 2.62 -1.66
N ARG A 21 9.72 2.40 -2.87
CA ARG A 21 9.75 1.07 -3.47
C ARG A 21 10.61 0.14 -2.61
N GLY A 22 10.03 -0.99 -2.21
CA GLY A 22 10.70 -1.98 -1.37
C GLY A 22 10.43 -1.81 0.14
N ASP A 23 9.76 -0.73 0.57
CA ASP A 23 9.26 -0.65 1.94
C ASP A 23 8.18 -1.70 2.19
N ALA A 24 8.23 -2.33 3.36
CA ALA A 24 7.11 -3.10 3.86
C ALA A 24 5.97 -2.14 4.23
N VAL A 25 4.75 -2.51 3.85
CA VAL A 25 3.55 -1.71 4.11
C VAL A 25 2.46 -2.56 4.73
N ARG A 26 1.58 -1.91 5.49
CA ARG A 26 0.40 -2.51 6.10
C ARG A 26 -0.85 -1.88 5.49
N VAL A 27 -1.78 -2.73 5.06
CA VAL A 27 -3.10 -2.29 4.59
C VAL A 27 -3.92 -1.83 5.79
N VAL A 28 -4.42 -0.60 5.73
CA VAL A 28 -5.26 0.02 6.77
C VAL A 28 -6.70 0.20 6.30
N GLY A 29 -6.94 0.13 5.00
CA GLY A 29 -8.28 0.19 4.44
C GLY A 29 -8.30 0.02 2.93
N SER A 30 -9.44 0.34 2.33
CA SER A 30 -9.65 0.36 0.90
C SER A 30 -10.54 1.54 0.55
N ARG A 31 -10.27 2.18 -0.59
CA ARG A 31 -11.07 3.27 -1.12
C ARG A 31 -11.31 3.03 -2.60
N ASP A 32 -12.56 2.98 -3.00
CA ASP A 32 -12.97 2.70 -4.38
C ASP A 32 -12.33 1.39 -4.90
N PHE A 33 -11.28 1.49 -5.71
CA PHE A 33 -10.56 0.36 -6.32
C PHE A 33 -9.10 0.25 -5.85
N GLU A 34 -8.67 1.10 -4.92
CA GLU A 34 -7.31 1.17 -4.40
C GLU A 34 -7.25 0.80 -2.90
N LEU A 35 -6.18 0.13 -2.49
CA LEU A 35 -5.90 -0.15 -1.09
C LEU A 35 -5.28 1.08 -0.43
N VAL A 36 -5.72 1.39 0.79
CA VAL A 36 -5.06 2.40 1.61
C VAL A 36 -4.02 1.69 2.47
N VAL A 37 -2.76 2.08 2.33
CA VAL A 37 -1.62 1.46 3.01
C VAL A 37 -0.84 2.49 3.82
N ARG A 38 -0.15 2.03 4.87
CA ARG A 38 0.85 2.84 5.59
C ARG A 38 2.16 2.07 5.70
N LYS A 39 3.27 2.77 5.93
CA LYS A 39 4.56 2.11 6.18
C LYS A 39 4.43 1.18 7.40
N ALA A 40 4.91 -0.05 7.25
CA ALA A 40 5.03 -0.97 8.38
C ALA A 40 6.23 -0.51 9.23
N GLU A 41 6.03 -0.38 10.54
CA GLU A 41 7.10 -0.18 11.52
C GLU A 41 7.89 -1.46 11.74
#